data_AF-A0A849RHN5-F1
#
_entry.id   AF-A0A849RHN5-F1
#
_cell.length_a   1.000
_cell.length_b   1.000
_cell.length_c   1.000
_cell.angle_alpha   90.00
_cell.angle_beta   90.00
_cell.angle_gamma   90.00
#
_symmetry.space_group_name_H-M   'P 1'
#
loop_
_entity.id
_entity.type
_entity.pdbx_description
1 polymer ?
#
loop_
_entity_poly.entity_id
_entity_poly.type
_entity_poly.pdbx_seq_one_letter_code
_entity_poly.pdbx_strand_id
1 'polypeptide(L)'
;MRAIMKQLATLFTILTFTTIWAGPVMTYAAAPEQAPIEIKVRVSEKGFLDEKGKPYSPKRGLQVPKDTPVKITFIFSEELTSLAVGDTHQIAIKSEDGWKQETGSIWIMNREASVSFVAGENGRMQYRAYCILDCIGMEHLTNLLIQVV
;
A
#
# COMPACT_ATOMS: atom_id res chain seq x y z
N MET A 1 34.47 12.21 -76.64
CA MET A 1 33.41 13.22 -76.42
C MET A 1 32.78 12.98 -75.06
N ARG A 2 32.53 14.08 -74.33
CA ARG A 2 31.76 14.29 -73.07
C ARG A 2 30.71 13.19 -72.72
N ALA A 3 30.35 12.88 -71.48
CA ALA A 3 30.70 13.32 -70.12
C ALA A 3 29.87 12.45 -69.12
N ILE A 4 30.05 12.72 -67.82
CA ILE A 4 29.10 12.49 -66.70
C ILE A 4 29.36 11.24 -65.83
N MET A 5 30.38 11.36 -64.97
CA MET A 5 30.30 11.43 -63.49
C MET A 5 29.04 10.90 -62.78
N LYS A 6 29.25 9.98 -61.82
CA LYS A 6 28.70 9.91 -60.44
C LYS A 6 29.18 8.58 -59.82
N GLN A 7 30.26 8.58 -59.04
CA GLN A 7 30.31 8.72 -57.57
C GLN A 7 29.61 7.57 -56.79
N LEU A 8 30.27 7.22 -55.69
CA LEU A 8 29.88 6.34 -54.56
C LEU A 8 30.06 4.83 -54.76
N ALA A 9 30.57 4.07 -53.80
CA ALA A 9 31.36 4.36 -52.62
C ALA A 9 31.84 2.98 -52.14
N THR A 10 33.14 2.85 -51.91
CA THR A 10 33.79 1.69 -51.34
C THR A 10 33.30 1.49 -49.90
N LEU A 11 32.83 0.29 -49.55
CA LEU A 11 32.66 -0.08 -48.15
C LEU A 11 33.37 -1.42 -47.91
N PHE A 12 34.59 -1.32 -47.36
CA PHE A 12 35.35 -2.43 -46.79
C PHE A 12 34.84 -2.66 -45.37
N THR A 13 34.18 -3.79 -45.12
CA THR A 13 33.73 -4.17 -43.77
C THR A 13 34.89 -4.83 -43.04
N ILE A 14 35.55 -4.11 -42.13
CA ILE A 14 36.55 -4.66 -41.21
C ILE A 14 35.81 -5.16 -39.97
N LEU A 15 35.83 -6.47 -39.74
CA LEU A 15 35.25 -7.11 -38.56
C LEU A 15 36.30 -7.10 -37.42
N THR A 16 36.13 -6.23 -36.43
CA THR A 16 36.96 -6.24 -35.21
C THR A 16 36.32 -7.12 -34.16
N PHE A 17 37.01 -8.20 -33.75
CA PHE A 17 36.67 -9.01 -32.60
C PHE A 17 36.99 -8.26 -31.30
N THR A 18 35.98 -7.89 -30.53
CA THR A 18 36.15 -7.41 -29.15
C THR A 18 36.07 -8.58 -28.18
N THR A 19 37.18 -8.89 -27.52
CA THR A 19 37.25 -9.85 -26.41
C THR A 19 36.49 -9.29 -25.20
N ILE A 20 35.40 -9.95 -24.80
CA ILE A 20 34.63 -9.61 -23.59
C ILE A 20 35.36 -10.23 -22.39
N TRP A 21 35.87 -9.37 -21.51
CA TRP A 21 36.45 -9.75 -20.23
C TRP A 21 35.31 -10.09 -19.27
N ALA A 22 35.13 -11.37 -18.95
CA ALA A 22 34.13 -11.84 -17.99
C ALA A 22 34.60 -11.53 -16.55
N GLY A 23 34.25 -10.34 -16.06
CA GLY A 23 34.32 -10.04 -14.62
C GLY A 23 33.22 -10.79 -13.85
N PRO A 24 33.45 -11.12 -12.56
CA PRO A 24 32.46 -11.82 -11.75
C PRO A 24 31.24 -10.92 -11.54
N VAL A 25 30.09 -11.38 -11.99
CA VAL A 25 28.79 -10.78 -11.65
C VAL A 25 28.56 -11.04 -10.17
N MET A 26 28.74 -10.01 -9.34
CA MET A 26 28.31 -10.03 -7.95
C MET A 26 26.77 -10.08 -7.95
N THR A 27 26.23 -11.30 -7.91
CA THR A 27 24.80 -11.52 -7.65
C THR A 27 24.57 -11.13 -6.20
N TYR A 28 24.13 -9.90 -5.96
CA TYR A 28 23.61 -9.51 -4.65
C TYR A 28 22.42 -10.43 -4.36
N ALA A 29 22.58 -11.33 -3.40
CA ALA A 29 21.47 -12.08 -2.84
C ALA A 29 20.52 -11.06 -2.22
N ALA A 30 19.40 -10.77 -2.89
CA ALA A 30 18.30 -10.07 -2.28
C ALA A 30 17.93 -10.85 -1.00
N ALA A 31 17.98 -10.18 0.15
CA ALA A 31 17.46 -10.75 1.38
C ALA A 31 16.02 -11.23 1.11
N PRO A 32 15.58 -12.37 1.68
CA PRO A 32 14.24 -12.88 1.44
C PRO A 32 13.22 -11.80 1.78
N GLU A 33 12.48 -11.36 0.77
CA GLU A 33 11.41 -10.39 0.90
C GLU A 33 10.39 -10.94 1.90
N GLN A 34 10.31 -10.36 3.10
CA GLN A 34 9.35 -10.80 4.11
C GLN A 34 7.94 -10.57 3.56
N ALA A 35 7.16 -11.65 3.48
CA ALA A 35 5.77 -11.56 3.04
C ALA A 35 5.00 -10.60 3.95
N PRO A 36 4.18 -9.69 3.39
CA PRO A 36 3.44 -8.74 4.22
C PRO A 36 2.49 -9.44 5.19
N ILE A 37 2.44 -8.95 6.43
CA ILE A 37 1.38 -9.34 7.36
C ILE A 37 0.07 -8.76 6.84
N GLU A 38 -0.87 -9.63 6.49
CA GLU A 38 -2.22 -9.24 6.09
C GLU A 38 -3.13 -9.15 7.32
N ILE A 39 -3.79 -8.01 7.47
CA ILE A 39 -4.69 -7.73 8.59
C ILE A 39 -6.02 -7.27 8.03
N LYS A 40 -7.13 -7.89 8.45
CA LYS A 40 -8.47 -7.45 8.08
C LYS A 40 -9.10 -6.68 9.22
N VAL A 41 -9.59 -5.48 8.91
CA VAL A 41 -10.29 -4.61 9.83
C VAL A 41 -11.70 -4.39 9.30
N ARG A 42 -12.70 -4.78 10.08
CA ARG A 42 -14.10 -4.51 9.76
C ARG A 42 -14.41 -3.05 10.09
N VAL A 43 -15.17 -2.40 9.23
CA VAL A 43 -15.62 -1.01 9.38
C VAL A 43 -17.15 -1.00 9.40
N SER A 44 -17.72 -0.39 10.43
CA SER A 44 -19.15 -0.15 10.52
C SER A 44 -19.46 1.14 11.30
N GLU A 45 -20.73 1.47 11.50
CA GLU A 45 -21.22 2.52 12.39
C GLU A 45 -20.75 2.34 13.85
N LYS A 46 -20.29 1.13 14.21
CA LYS A 46 -19.71 0.79 15.53
C LYS A 46 -18.20 0.99 15.56
N GLY A 47 -17.61 1.39 14.43
CA GLY A 47 -16.22 1.81 14.27
C GLY A 47 -15.37 0.74 13.61
N PHE A 48 -14.12 0.67 14.06
CA PHE A 48 -13.17 -0.34 13.59
C PHE A 48 -13.30 -1.59 14.46
N LEU A 49 -13.53 -2.74 13.86
CA LEU A 49 -13.62 -4.03 14.54
C LEU A 49 -12.59 -5.02 14.00
N ASP A 50 -12.18 -5.97 14.82
CA ASP A 50 -11.37 -7.09 14.35
C ASP A 50 -12.19 -8.08 13.53
N GLU A 51 -11.54 -9.11 12.98
CA GLU A 51 -12.20 -10.16 12.19
C GLU A 51 -13.34 -10.88 12.94
N LYS A 52 -13.26 -10.94 14.27
CA LYS A 52 -14.25 -11.56 15.16
C LYS A 52 -15.39 -10.60 15.52
N GLY A 53 -15.39 -9.38 14.98
CA GLY A 53 -16.40 -8.36 15.23
C GLY A 53 -16.26 -7.67 16.59
N LYS A 54 -15.09 -7.75 17.22
CA LYS A 54 -14.84 -7.07 18.50
C LYS A 54 -14.25 -5.68 18.24
N PRO A 55 -14.80 -4.58 18.77
CA PRO A 55 -14.40 -3.22 18.43
C PRO A 55 -13.01 -2.88 18.97
N TYR A 56 -12.12 -2.32 18.16
CA TYR A 56 -10.87 -1.72 18.62
C TYR A 56 -11.14 -0.52 19.52
N SER A 57 -10.22 -0.24 20.43
CA SER A 57 -10.34 0.89 21.36
C SER A 57 -8.95 1.42 21.73
N PRO A 58 -8.84 2.59 22.39
CA PRO A 58 -7.53 3.09 22.85
C PRO A 58 -6.75 2.10 23.73
N LYS A 59 -7.45 1.23 24.47
CA LYS A 59 -6.84 0.19 25.32
C LYS A 59 -6.58 -1.12 24.57
N ARG A 60 -7.23 -1.33 23.43
CA ARG A 60 -7.04 -2.49 22.54
C ARG A 60 -6.81 -1.98 21.12
N GLY A 61 -5.61 -1.45 20.89
CA GLY A 61 -5.15 -1.08 19.56
C GLY A 61 -4.73 -2.31 18.75
N LEU A 62 -4.54 -2.12 17.46
CA LEU A 62 -3.88 -3.09 16.59
C LEU A 62 -2.37 -3.05 16.88
N GLN A 63 -1.75 -4.20 17.11
CA GLN A 63 -0.30 -4.29 17.29
C GLN A 63 0.33 -4.90 16.04
N VAL A 64 1.39 -4.27 15.55
CA VAL A 64 2.15 -4.73 14.38
C VAL A 64 3.64 -4.75 14.73
N PRO A 65 4.41 -5.77 14.31
CA PRO A 65 5.83 -5.81 14.62
C PRO A 65 6.60 -4.70 13.89
N LYS A 66 7.67 -4.20 14.52
CA LYS A 66 8.57 -3.24 13.88
C LYS A 66 9.23 -3.81 12.61
N ASP A 67 9.52 -2.92 11.67
CA ASP A 67 10.26 -3.16 10.42
C ASP A 67 9.61 -4.24 9.54
N THR A 68 8.28 -4.39 9.67
CA THR A 68 7.51 -5.42 8.98
C THR A 68 6.61 -4.80 7.90
N PRO A 69 6.59 -5.34 6.67
CA PRO A 69 5.60 -4.96 5.68
C PRO A 69 4.19 -5.37 6.16
N VAL A 70 3.26 -4.43 6.17
CA VAL A 70 1.88 -4.65 6.60
C VAL A 70 0.93 -4.29 5.46
N LYS A 71 -0.09 -5.11 5.26
CA LYS A 71 -1.24 -4.80 4.40
C LYS A 71 -2.51 -4.86 5.23
N ILE A 72 -3.11 -3.69 5.46
CA ILE A 72 -4.39 -3.58 6.17
C ILE A 72 -5.50 -3.50 5.14
N THR A 73 -6.46 -4.41 5.21
CA THR A 73 -7.67 -4.44 4.38
C THR A 73 -8.85 -4.05 5.22
N PHE A 74 -9.46 -2.91 4.89
CA PHE A 74 -10.68 -2.43 5.52
C PHE A 74 -11.88 -3.05 4.80
N ILE A 75 -12.80 -3.63 5.58
CA ILE A 75 -13.94 -4.41 5.08
C ILE A 75 -15.24 -3.74 5.54
N PHE A 76 -16.09 -3.39 4.58
CA PHE A 76 -17.42 -2.88 4.82
C PHE A 76 -18.29 -3.93 5.53
N SER A 77 -18.72 -3.60 6.74
CA SER A 77 -19.40 -4.51 7.66
C SER A 77 -20.65 -3.93 8.32
N GLU A 78 -21.26 -2.92 7.70
CA GLU A 78 -22.54 -2.40 8.13
C GLU A 78 -23.64 -3.46 8.09
N GLU A 79 -24.60 -3.33 9.02
CA GLU A 79 -25.85 -4.07 8.93
C GLU A 79 -26.65 -3.52 7.75
N LEU A 80 -27.13 -4.39 6.86
CA LEU A 80 -27.80 -4.01 5.60
C LEU A 80 -29.22 -3.49 5.84
N THR A 81 -29.31 -2.35 6.51
CA THR A 81 -30.53 -1.57 6.69
C THR A 81 -30.65 -0.54 5.55
N SER A 82 -31.81 0.10 5.41
CA SER A 82 -32.01 1.14 4.39
C SER A 82 -31.03 2.31 4.50
N LEU A 83 -30.43 2.54 5.68
CA LEU A 83 -29.42 3.57 5.91
C LEU A 83 -28.05 3.15 5.35
N ALA A 84 -27.67 1.88 5.52
CA ALA A 84 -26.38 1.34 5.08
C ALA A 84 -26.17 1.31 3.56
N VAL A 85 -27.22 1.50 2.76
CA VAL A 85 -27.12 1.59 1.30
C VAL A 85 -26.43 2.89 0.86
N GLY A 86 -26.55 3.95 1.66
CA GLY A 86 -25.87 5.23 1.42
C GLY A 86 -24.47 5.33 2.05
N ASP A 87 -24.15 4.43 2.99
CA ASP A 87 -22.93 4.52 3.77
C ASP A 87 -21.71 4.18 2.92
N THR A 88 -20.85 5.19 2.77
CA THR A 88 -19.58 5.08 2.08
C THR A 88 -18.49 5.50 3.04
N HIS A 89 -17.51 4.62 3.22
CA HIS A 89 -16.36 4.87 4.07
C HIS A 89 -15.11 5.01 3.21
N GLN A 90 -14.22 5.91 3.59
CA GLN A 90 -12.87 5.96 3.05
C GLN A 90 -11.92 6.17 4.21
N ILE A 91 -10.89 5.34 4.32
CA ILE A 91 -10.05 5.30 5.51
C ILE A 91 -8.70 5.92 5.18
N ALA A 92 -8.25 6.83 6.04
CA ALA A 92 -6.88 7.31 6.03
C ALA A 92 -6.13 6.73 7.21
N ILE A 93 -4.88 6.32 6.99
CA ILE A 93 -3.89 6.06 8.04
C ILE A 93 -2.95 7.25 8.08
N LYS A 94 -2.72 7.81 9.28
CA LYS A 94 -1.81 8.92 9.53
C LYS A 94 -0.83 8.59 10.66
N SER A 95 0.42 9.05 10.54
CA SER A 95 1.39 9.06 11.64
C SER A 95 1.63 10.47 12.19
N GLU A 96 2.34 10.56 13.30
CA GLU A 96 2.59 11.81 14.04
C GLU A 96 3.45 12.80 13.26
N ASP A 97 4.33 12.30 12.39
CA ASP A 97 5.20 13.09 11.51
C ASP A 97 4.45 13.68 10.29
N GLY A 98 3.15 13.42 10.17
CA GLY A 98 2.32 13.89 9.06
C GLY A 98 2.26 12.93 7.87
N TRP A 99 2.98 11.80 7.89
CA TRP A 99 2.82 10.75 6.89
C TRP A 99 1.36 10.28 6.85
N LYS A 100 0.81 10.12 5.64
CA LYS A 100 -0.58 9.74 5.42
C LYS A 100 -0.69 8.83 4.20
N GLN A 101 -1.57 7.83 4.30
CA GLN A 101 -2.00 7.01 3.17
C GLN A 101 -3.51 6.79 3.25
N GLU A 102 -4.17 6.73 2.11
CA GLU A 102 -5.62 6.63 2.01
C GLU A 102 -6.01 5.37 1.24
N THR A 103 -7.12 4.77 1.64
CA THR A 103 -7.75 3.68 0.89
C THR A 103 -8.60 4.26 -0.24
N GLY A 104 -9.03 3.39 -1.16
CA GLY A 104 -10.25 3.64 -1.93
C GLY A 104 -11.50 3.59 -1.04
N SER A 105 -12.64 3.98 -1.59
CA SER A 105 -13.91 3.94 -0.87
C SER A 105 -14.42 2.50 -0.73
N ILE A 106 -14.97 2.19 0.44
CA ILE A 106 -15.68 0.95 0.73
C ILE A 106 -17.15 1.25 1.01
N TRP A 107 -18.03 0.41 0.48
CA TRP A 107 -19.48 0.54 0.50
C TRP A 107 -20.09 -0.80 0.09
N ILE A 108 -21.41 -0.90 0.03
CA ILE A 108 -22.09 -2.17 -0.23
C ILE A 108 -21.66 -2.86 -1.54
N MET A 109 -21.32 -2.09 -2.58
CA MET A 109 -20.91 -2.63 -3.89
C MET A 109 -19.41 -2.89 -4.01
N ASN A 110 -18.57 -2.16 -3.27
CA ASN A 110 -17.13 -2.40 -3.17
C ASN A 110 -16.75 -2.55 -1.71
N ARG A 111 -16.72 -3.80 -1.23
CA ARG A 111 -16.69 -4.07 0.21
C ARG A 111 -15.31 -3.99 0.82
N GLU A 112 -14.24 -3.93 0.04
CA GLU A 112 -12.89 -3.99 0.57
C GLU A 112 -12.00 -2.92 -0.07
N ALA A 113 -11.11 -2.35 0.73
CA ALA A 113 -10.02 -1.51 0.25
C ALA A 113 -8.82 -1.67 1.18
N SER A 114 -7.62 -1.65 0.60
CA SER A 114 -6.39 -1.92 1.35
C SER A 114 -5.38 -0.79 1.26
N VAL A 115 -4.51 -0.72 2.26
CA VAL A 115 -3.29 0.09 2.26
C VAL A 115 -2.12 -0.77 2.72
N SER A 116 -0.94 -0.49 2.16
CA SER A 116 0.29 -1.19 2.47
C SER A 116 1.40 -0.22 2.81
N PHE A 117 2.10 -0.50 3.90
CA PHE A 117 3.21 0.30 4.41
C PHE A 117 4.14 -0.57 5.25
N VAL A 118 5.34 -0.07 5.56
CA VAL A 118 6.29 -0.72 6.46
C VAL A 118 6.12 -0.15 7.87
N ALA A 119 5.75 -1.00 8.82
CA ALA A 119 5.60 -0.60 10.22
C ALA A 119 6.97 -0.20 10.81
N GLY A 120 7.02 0.89 11.60
CA GLY A 120 8.29 1.39 12.15
C GLY A 120 9.14 2.24 11.20
N GLU A 121 8.77 2.37 9.92
CA GLU A 121 9.54 3.14 8.94
C GLU A 121 9.73 4.60 9.39
N ASN A 122 10.94 5.13 9.21
CA ASN A 122 11.32 6.47 9.69
C ASN A 122 11.10 6.69 11.21
N GLY A 123 11.13 5.62 12.00
CA GLY A 123 10.94 5.68 13.46
C GLY A 123 9.47 5.87 13.89
N ARG A 124 8.50 5.71 12.98
CA ARG A 124 7.07 5.85 13.29
C ARG A 124 6.59 4.69 14.16
N MET A 125 6.37 4.96 15.43
CA MET A 125 5.92 3.95 16.41
C MET A 125 4.40 3.86 16.55
N GLN A 126 3.67 4.84 16.03
CA GLN A 126 2.21 4.88 16.11
C GLN A 126 1.59 5.40 14.82
N TYR A 127 0.46 4.80 14.45
CA TYR A 127 -0.41 5.26 13.37
C TYR A 127 -1.85 5.30 13.87
N ARG A 128 -2.66 6.14 13.23
CA ARG A 128 -4.10 6.25 13.48
C ARG A 128 -4.87 6.09 12.19
N ALA A 129 -5.82 5.17 12.15
CA ALA A 129 -6.78 5.07 11.06
C ALA A 129 -8.11 5.74 11.42
N TYR A 130 -8.71 6.46 10.47
CA TYR A 130 -9.96 7.21 10.65
C TYR A 130 -10.74 7.31 9.33
N CYS A 131 -12.07 7.43 9.41
CA CYS A 131 -12.92 7.77 8.26
C CYS A 131 -12.61 9.21 7.83
N ILE A 132 -12.37 9.45 6.54
CA ILE A 132 -12.18 10.81 6.00
C ILE A 132 -13.45 11.40 5.39
N LEU A 133 -14.46 10.57 5.17
CA LEU A 133 -15.79 11.01 4.77
C LEU A 133 -16.60 11.35 6.03
N ASP A 134 -17.65 12.15 5.86
CA ASP A 134 -18.59 12.45 6.94
C ASP A 134 -19.51 11.23 7.13
N CYS A 135 -19.04 10.29 7.95
CA CYS A 135 -19.62 8.96 8.13
C CYS A 135 -20.58 8.99 9.33
N ILE A 136 -21.89 8.85 9.10
CA ILE A 136 -22.92 8.87 10.16
C ILE A 136 -22.66 7.72 11.16
N GLY A 137 -22.71 8.03 12.46
CA GLY A 137 -22.44 7.08 13.54
C GLY A 137 -20.97 6.90 13.89
N MET A 138 -20.04 7.36 13.03
CA MET A 138 -18.59 7.27 13.27
C MET A 138 -17.97 8.56 13.82
N GLU A 139 -18.70 9.68 13.80
CA GLU A 139 -18.27 10.98 14.33
C GLU A 139 -17.87 10.96 15.81
N HIS A 140 -18.37 9.98 16.57
CA HIS A 140 -18.09 9.80 17.99
C HIS A 140 -17.09 8.68 18.29
N LEU A 141 -16.63 7.96 17.26
CA LEU A 141 -15.84 6.76 17.44
C LEU A 141 -14.34 7.03 17.37
N THR A 142 -13.62 6.32 18.23
CA THR A 142 -12.18 6.54 18.41
C THR A 142 -11.43 5.98 17.20
N ASN A 143 -10.47 6.76 16.71
CA ASN A 143 -9.53 6.32 15.67
C ASN A 143 -8.94 4.94 16.01
N LEU A 144 -8.80 4.07 15.02
CA LEU A 144 -8.05 2.83 15.19
C LEU A 144 -6.60 3.19 15.50
N LEU A 145 -6.15 2.87 16.71
CA LEU A 145 -4.75 3.00 17.08
C LEU A 145 -3.98 1.78 16.61
N ILE A 146 -2.93 2.00 15.82
CA ILE A 146 -2.01 0.97 15.35
C ILE A 146 -0.65 1.24 16.00
N GLN A 147 -0.20 0.32 16.85
CA GLN A 147 1.02 0.42 17.63
C GLN A 147 2.08 -0.50 17.06
N VAL A 148 3.27 0.05 16.86
CA VAL A 148 4.44 -0.75 16.51
C VAL A 148 5.03 -1.32 17.79
N VAL A 149 5.22 -2.64 17.83
CA VAL A 149 5.78 -3.39 18.97
C VAL A 149 7.04 -4.15 18.61
#